data_AF-A0A2E8G911-F1
#
_entry.id   AF-A0A2E8G911-F1
#
_cell.length_a   1.000
_cell.length_b   1.000
_cell.length_c   1.000
_cell.angle_alpha   90.00
_cell.angle_beta   90.00
_cell.angle_gamma   90.00
#
_symmetry.space_group_name_H-M   'P 1'
#
loop_
_entity.id
_entity.type
_entity.pdbx_description
1 polymer ?
#
loop_
_entity_poly.entity_id
_entity_poly.type
_entity_poly.pdbx_seq_one_letter_code
_entity_poly.pdbx_strand_id
1 'polypeptide(L)'
;MKKIFVLVFAASLFGCGSAPTVKEELGYEGHNSDGLAVSELLEQLKSNPDVQVRVERGWQIAEVKSERTLYSFTPETHPAHPSYVKREVVQKEGSILIETRARCGAAKDVCDQLVRDFIELNNRVQKSVGDK
;
A
#
# COMPACT_ATOMS: atom_id res chain seq x y z
N MET A 1 61.34 29.18 -21.79
CA MET A 1 61.68 29.87 -20.53
C MET A 1 60.46 30.65 -20.05
N LYS A 2 60.04 30.44 -18.78
CA LYS A 2 59.27 31.37 -17.92
C LYS A 2 57.83 31.72 -18.37
N LYS A 3 56.75 31.59 -17.59
CA LYS A 3 56.53 31.37 -16.15
C LYS A 3 55.21 30.64 -15.94
N ILE A 4 55.23 29.65 -15.06
CA ILE A 4 54.07 29.10 -14.37
C ILE A 4 53.52 30.19 -13.43
N PHE A 5 52.22 30.46 -13.50
CA PHE A 5 51.49 31.12 -12.42
C PHE A 5 50.47 30.11 -11.90
N VAL A 6 50.81 29.50 -10.76
CA VAL A 6 49.85 28.79 -9.92
C VAL A 6 49.06 29.85 -9.17
N LEU A 7 47.74 29.81 -9.29
CA LEU A 7 46.83 30.45 -8.33
C LEU A 7 45.68 29.48 -8.07
N VAL A 8 45.75 28.89 -6.88
CA VAL A 8 44.73 28.10 -6.20
C VAL A 8 43.47 28.95 -6.04
N PHE A 9 42.29 28.45 -6.42
CA PHE A 9 41.04 28.97 -5.87
C PHE A 9 39.91 27.93 -5.82
N ALA A 10 39.49 27.69 -4.58
CA ALA A 10 38.16 27.32 -4.09
C ALA A 10 37.47 26.03 -4.56
N ALA A 11 37.24 25.18 -3.56
CA ALA A 11 36.20 24.19 -3.55
C ALA A 11 34.80 24.82 -3.76
N SER A 12 33.99 24.19 -4.58
CA SER A 12 32.54 24.27 -4.50
C SER A 12 31.94 22.91 -4.85
N LEU A 13 31.99 22.03 -3.86
CA LEU A 13 31.06 20.91 -3.72
C LEU A 13 29.69 21.48 -3.34
N PHE A 14 28.85 21.79 -4.32
CA PHE A 14 27.41 21.87 -4.11
C PHE A 14 26.73 21.26 -5.32
N GLY A 15 26.85 19.94 -5.43
CA GLY A 15 25.85 19.15 -6.12
C GLY A 15 24.56 19.22 -5.32
N CYS A 16 23.74 20.26 -5.52
CA CYS A 16 22.33 20.19 -5.20
C CYS A 16 21.68 19.24 -6.21
N GLY A 17 21.91 17.94 -6.03
CA GLY A 17 21.06 16.92 -6.60
C GLY A 17 19.75 16.98 -5.85
N SER A 18 18.84 17.86 -6.25
CA SER A 18 17.43 17.72 -5.92
C SER A 18 16.97 16.42 -6.58
N ALA A 19 17.03 15.31 -5.83
CA ALA A 19 16.40 14.08 -6.28
C ALA A 19 14.94 14.41 -6.58
N PRO A 20 14.42 14.12 -7.77
CA PRO A 20 13.02 14.32 -8.05
C PRO A 20 12.26 13.46 -7.05
N THR A 21 11.37 14.07 -6.28
CA THR A 21 10.35 13.37 -5.50
C THR A 21 9.39 12.75 -6.50
N VAL A 22 9.79 11.61 -7.08
CA VAL A 22 8.89 10.77 -7.88
C VAL A 22 7.80 10.35 -6.90
N LYS A 23 6.61 10.92 -7.09
CA LYS A 23 5.41 10.54 -6.35
C LYS A 23 5.16 9.08 -6.72
N GLU A 24 5.58 8.16 -5.85
CA GLU A 24 5.50 6.73 -6.11
C GLU A 24 4.04 6.38 -6.40
N GLU A 25 3.80 5.83 -7.58
CA GLU A 25 2.46 5.48 -8.05
C GLU A 25 2.09 4.12 -7.44
N LEU A 26 1.61 4.15 -6.20
CA LEU A 26 1.26 2.95 -5.41
C LEU A 26 0.02 2.21 -5.91
N GLY A 27 -0.49 2.52 -7.11
CA GLY A 27 -1.68 1.92 -7.70
C GLY A 27 -2.99 2.23 -6.95
N TYR A 28 -2.98 3.22 -6.04
CA TYR A 28 -4.16 3.71 -5.34
C TYR A 28 -4.12 5.24 -5.24
N GLU A 29 -5.27 5.89 -5.35
CA GLU A 29 -5.34 7.36 -5.49
C GLU A 29 -5.12 8.13 -4.17
N GLY A 30 -4.93 7.42 -3.05
CA GLY A 30 -4.80 8.03 -1.72
C GLY A 30 -6.14 8.13 -1.01
N HIS A 31 -6.42 9.29 -0.41
CA HIS A 31 -7.59 9.59 0.41
C HIS A 31 -8.91 9.48 -0.39
N ASN A 32 -9.32 8.27 -0.73
CA ASN A 32 -10.53 8.00 -1.49
C ASN A 32 -11.77 8.17 -0.61
N SER A 33 -12.54 9.23 -0.87
CA SER A 33 -13.84 9.50 -0.25
C SER A 33 -14.99 8.71 -0.90
N ASP A 34 -14.75 8.14 -2.08
CA ASP A 34 -15.80 7.56 -2.90
C ASP A 34 -16.14 6.12 -2.47
N GLY A 35 -17.43 5.77 -2.52
CA GLY A 35 -17.96 4.50 -2.00
C GLY A 35 -18.34 4.53 -0.51
N LEU A 36 -18.59 3.36 0.08
CA LEU A 36 -19.03 3.21 1.48
C LEU A 36 -17.92 3.57 2.47
N ALA A 37 -18.29 4.22 3.57
CA ALA A 37 -17.39 4.45 4.69
C ALA A 37 -16.82 3.12 5.23
N VAL A 38 -15.65 3.19 5.88
CA VAL A 38 -14.95 1.99 6.39
C VAL A 38 -15.85 1.17 7.34
N SER A 39 -16.59 1.85 8.23
CA SER A 39 -17.53 1.20 9.15
C SER A 39 -18.73 0.61 8.42
N GLU A 40 -19.32 1.33 7.46
CA GLU A 40 -20.48 0.87 6.69
C GLU A 40 -20.16 -0.38 5.88
N LEU A 41 -19.00 -0.42 5.22
CA LEU A 41 -18.55 -1.61 4.49
C LEU A 41 -18.34 -2.80 5.44
N LEU A 42 -17.72 -2.57 6.60
CA LEU A 42 -17.50 -3.62 7.59
C LEU A 42 -18.83 -4.19 8.12
N GLU A 43 -19.80 -3.33 8.41
CA GLU A 43 -21.14 -3.74 8.85
C GLU A 43 -21.86 -4.53 7.75
N GLN A 44 -21.83 -4.06 6.51
CA GLN A 44 -22.42 -4.77 5.37
C GLN A 44 -21.81 -6.17 5.21
N LEU A 45 -20.48 -6.29 5.31
CA LEU A 45 -19.78 -7.58 5.23
C LEU A 45 -20.13 -8.50 6.41
N LYS A 46 -20.27 -7.96 7.63
CA LYS A 46 -20.70 -8.74 8.81
C LYS A 46 -22.14 -9.24 8.71
N SER A 47 -23.02 -8.50 8.03
CA SER A 47 -24.41 -8.89 7.82
C SER A 47 -24.60 -9.91 6.69
N ASN A 48 -23.56 -10.16 5.88
CA ASN A 48 -23.63 -11.14 4.80
C ASN A 48 -23.25 -12.55 5.30
N PRO A 49 -24.17 -13.54 5.27
CA PRO A 49 -23.91 -14.89 5.77
C PRO A 49 -22.85 -15.67 4.97
N ASP A 50 -22.58 -15.26 3.73
CA ASP A 50 -21.57 -15.90 2.86
C ASP A 50 -20.15 -15.35 3.09
N VAL A 51 -20.01 -14.31 3.93
CA VAL A 51 -18.73 -13.67 4.24
C VAL A 51 -18.22 -14.19 5.59
N GLN A 52 -16.98 -14.68 5.59
CA GLN A 52 -16.35 -15.12 6.84
C GLN A 52 -15.58 -13.96 7.45
N VAL A 53 -16.08 -13.43 8.56
CA VAL A 53 -15.40 -12.37 9.32
C VAL A 53 -14.70 -12.98 10.54
N ARG A 54 -13.42 -12.65 10.70
CA ARG A 54 -12.59 -13.11 11.81
C ARG A 54 -11.70 -11.98 12.32
N VAL A 55 -11.26 -12.08 13.56
CA VAL A 55 -10.27 -11.17 14.13
C VAL A 55 -8.92 -11.88 14.18
N GLU A 56 -7.88 -11.26 13.63
CA GLU A 56 -6.52 -11.76 13.70
C GLU A 56 -5.58 -10.64 14.11
N ARG A 57 -4.90 -10.80 15.27
CA ARG A 57 -3.97 -9.80 15.81
C ARG A 57 -4.59 -8.39 15.88
N GLY A 58 -5.87 -8.31 16.22
CA GLY A 58 -6.65 -7.05 16.32
C GLY A 58 -7.25 -6.57 15.00
N TRP A 59 -6.81 -7.09 13.85
CA TRP A 59 -7.40 -6.74 12.56
C TRP A 59 -8.70 -7.51 12.34
N GLN A 60 -9.74 -6.84 11.86
CA GLN A 60 -10.92 -7.52 11.36
C GLN A 60 -10.65 -7.91 9.91
N ILE A 61 -10.73 -9.21 9.61
CA ILE A 61 -10.50 -9.77 8.29
C ILE A 61 -11.82 -10.35 7.79
N ALA A 62 -12.32 -9.85 6.67
CA ALA A 62 -13.50 -10.38 6.00
C ALA A 62 -13.08 -11.09 4.71
N GLU A 63 -13.44 -12.37 4.60
CA GLU A 63 -13.16 -13.21 3.44
C GLU A 63 -14.44 -13.44 2.63
N VAL A 64 -14.41 -13.01 1.37
CA VAL A 64 -15.45 -13.22 0.38
C VAL A 64 -14.97 -14.28 -0.60
N LYS A 65 -15.30 -15.54 -0.33
CA LYS A 65 -14.75 -16.70 -1.06
C LYS A 65 -15.13 -16.73 -2.54
N SER A 66 -16.38 -16.36 -2.84
CA SER A 66 -16.89 -16.26 -4.22
C SER A 66 -16.07 -15.30 -5.09
N GLU A 67 -15.53 -14.25 -4.49
CA GLU A 67 -14.73 -13.21 -5.15
C GLU A 67 -13.22 -13.39 -4.95
N ARG A 68 -12.77 -14.46 -4.28
CA ARG A 68 -11.36 -14.66 -3.87
C ARG A 68 -10.75 -13.39 -3.26
N THR A 69 -11.54 -12.74 -2.41
CA THR A 69 -11.25 -11.41 -1.89
C THR A 69 -11.09 -11.42 -0.37
N LEU A 70 -10.08 -10.71 0.12
CA LEU A 70 -9.87 -10.42 1.53
C LEU A 70 -9.95 -8.91 1.77
N TYR A 71 -10.79 -8.49 2.70
CA TYR A 71 -10.76 -7.14 3.27
C TYR A 71 -10.07 -7.21 4.63
N SER A 72 -9.07 -6.34 4.84
CA SER A 72 -8.34 -6.22 6.10
C SER A 72 -8.57 -4.84 6.68
N PHE A 73 -9.29 -4.77 7.80
CA PHE A 73 -9.67 -3.53 8.47
C PHE A 73 -8.72 -3.25 9.63
N THR A 74 -8.17 -2.03 9.67
CA THR A 74 -7.23 -1.60 10.70
C THR A 74 -7.87 -1.59 12.09
N PRO A 75 -7.21 -2.12 13.14
CA PRO A 75 -7.65 -1.89 14.52
C PRO A 75 -7.62 -0.40 14.87
N GLU A 76 -8.37 0.02 15.89
CA GLU A 76 -8.39 1.42 16.39
C GLU A 76 -7.01 1.92 16.79
N THR A 77 -6.11 1.02 17.21
CA THR A 77 -4.73 1.35 17.61
C THR A 77 -3.78 1.57 16.43
N HIS A 78 -4.20 1.27 15.20
CA HIS A 78 -3.35 1.43 14.03
C HIS A 78 -3.29 2.90 13.60
N PRO A 79 -2.12 3.45 13.24
CA PRO A 79 -2.00 4.87 12.83
C PRO A 79 -2.87 5.25 11.63
N ALA A 80 -3.14 4.28 10.74
CA ALA A 80 -4.00 4.48 9.58
C ALA A 80 -5.50 4.35 9.89
N HIS A 81 -5.92 4.08 11.12
CA HIS A 81 -7.34 3.93 11.43
C HIS A 81 -8.11 5.25 11.22
N PRO A 82 -9.34 5.23 10.64
CA PRO A 82 -10.03 4.07 10.08
C PRO A 82 -9.59 3.77 8.64
N SER A 83 -9.24 2.51 8.35
CA SER A 83 -8.90 2.07 7.00
C SER A 83 -9.30 0.62 6.73
N TYR A 84 -9.42 0.29 5.45
CA TYR A 84 -9.35 -1.09 4.97
C TYR A 84 -8.46 -1.23 3.74
N VAL A 85 -7.88 -2.42 3.58
CA VAL A 85 -7.21 -2.86 2.35
C VAL A 85 -7.97 -4.06 1.80
N LYS A 86 -8.45 -3.95 0.55
CA LYS A 86 -9.02 -5.03 -0.25
C LYS A 86 -7.91 -5.68 -1.06
N ARG A 87 -7.78 -6.99 -0.96
CA ARG A 87 -6.91 -7.82 -1.80
C ARG A 87 -7.74 -8.85 -2.55
N GLU A 88 -7.62 -8.86 -3.86
CA GLU A 88 -8.39 -9.74 -4.75
C GLU A 88 -7.45 -10.53 -5.64
N VAL A 89 -7.61 -11.85 -5.66
CA VAL A 89 -6.81 -12.72 -6.53
C VAL A 89 -7.44 -12.76 -7.91
N VAL A 90 -6.80 -12.12 -8.88
CA VAL A 90 -7.25 -12.06 -10.28
C VAL A 90 -6.33 -12.85 -11.20
N GLN A 91 -6.87 -13.38 -12.29
CA GLN A 91 -6.08 -13.98 -13.36
C GLN A 91 -6.07 -13.04 -14.57
N LYS A 92 -4.89 -12.57 -14.97
CA LYS A 92 -4.70 -11.67 -16.12
C LYS A 92 -3.59 -12.21 -17.00
N GLU A 93 -3.88 -12.38 -18.29
CA GLU A 93 -2.88 -12.80 -19.29
C GLU A 93 -2.13 -14.09 -18.88
N GLY A 94 -2.85 -15.06 -18.31
CA GLY A 94 -2.27 -16.33 -17.83
C GLY A 94 -1.51 -16.24 -16.51
N SER A 95 -1.34 -15.04 -15.93
CA SER A 95 -0.68 -14.82 -14.65
C SER A 95 -1.67 -14.63 -13.51
N ILE A 96 -1.34 -15.14 -12.32
CA ILE A 96 -2.11 -14.87 -11.08
C ILE A 96 -1.54 -13.59 -10.44
N LEU A 97 -2.39 -12.60 -10.21
CA LEU A 97 -2.05 -11.33 -9.58
C LEU A 97 -2.90 -11.12 -8.34
N ILE A 98 -2.41 -10.30 -7.40
CA ILE A 98 -3.17 -9.83 -6.24
C ILE A 98 -3.43 -8.34 -6.43
N GLU A 99 -4.63 -7.99 -6.90
CA GLU A 99 -5.06 -6.59 -6.97
C GLU A 99 -5.26 -6.05 -5.56
N THR A 100 -4.68 -4.88 -5.30
CA THR A 100 -4.76 -4.21 -4.00
C THR A 100 -5.47 -2.87 -4.15
N ARG A 101 -6.50 -2.64 -3.35
CA ARG A 101 -7.21 -1.36 -3.25
C ARG A 101 -7.35 -0.99 -1.79
N ALA A 102 -7.36 0.30 -1.47
CA ALA A 102 -7.49 0.76 -0.09
C ALA A 102 -8.44 1.95 0.02
N ARG A 103 -9.17 2.01 1.14
CA ARG A 103 -9.80 3.24 1.63
C ARG A 103 -9.13 3.57 2.95
N CYS A 104 -8.60 4.78 3.06
CA CYS A 104 -7.86 5.21 4.22
C CYS A 104 -8.32 6.58 4.72
N GLY A 105 -8.56 6.67 6.03
CA GLY A 105 -9.03 7.87 6.71
C GLY A 105 -7.94 8.66 7.45
N ALA A 106 -6.66 8.29 7.28
CA ALA A 106 -5.53 8.97 7.91
C ALA A 106 -4.81 9.94 6.94
N ALA A 107 -3.75 10.58 7.42
CA ALA A 107 -2.86 11.39 6.59
C ALA A 107 -2.25 10.54 5.46
N LYS A 108 -2.01 11.16 4.29
CA LYS A 108 -1.60 10.44 3.08
C LYS A 108 -0.32 9.62 3.27
N ASP A 109 0.68 10.16 3.95
CA ASP A 109 1.94 9.47 4.24
C ASP A 109 1.73 8.21 5.09
N VAL A 110 0.83 8.27 6.06
CA VAL A 110 0.42 7.12 6.88
C VAL A 110 -0.33 6.07 6.05
N CYS A 111 -1.24 6.52 5.17
CA CYS A 111 -1.95 5.64 4.23
C CYS A 111 -1.00 4.98 3.23
N ASP A 112 -0.02 5.74 2.73
CA ASP A 112 0.97 5.23 1.79
C ASP A 112 1.79 4.13 2.44
N GLN A 113 2.15 4.29 3.72
CA GLN A 113 2.85 3.24 4.46
C GLN A 113 1.98 1.98 4.62
N LEU A 114 0.70 2.13 4.98
CA LEU A 114 -0.24 1.01 5.06
C LEU A 114 -0.28 0.23 3.74
N VAL A 115 -0.41 0.93 2.60
CA VAL A 115 -0.48 0.28 1.29
C VAL A 115 0.85 -0.39 0.92
N ARG A 116 1.99 0.24 1.22
CA ARG A 116 3.32 -0.36 1.01
C ARG A 116 3.48 -1.67 1.77
N ASP A 117 3.07 -1.72 3.04
CA ASP A 117 3.16 -2.93 3.86
C ASP A 117 2.37 -4.10 3.24
N PHE A 118 1.19 -3.80 2.66
CA PHE A 118 0.37 -4.81 1.97
C PHE A 118 0.95 -5.20 0.60
N ILE A 119 1.53 -4.27 -0.16
CA ILE A 119 2.25 -4.60 -1.41
C ILE A 119 3.42 -5.54 -1.10
N GLU A 120 4.21 -5.23 -0.07
CA GLU A 120 5.35 -6.07 0.33
C GLU A 120 4.88 -7.47 0.78
N LEU A 121 3.80 -7.53 1.57
CA LEU A 121 3.18 -8.79 1.96
C LEU A 121 2.73 -9.61 0.74
N ASN A 122 2.07 -8.99 -0.22
CA ASN A 122 1.58 -9.67 -1.42
C ASN A 122 2.73 -10.19 -2.28
N ASN A 123 3.80 -9.42 -2.43
CA ASN A 123 5.01 -9.85 -3.14
C ASN A 123 5.65 -11.08 -2.48
N ARG A 124 5.67 -11.15 -1.14
CA ARG A 124 6.16 -12.34 -0.42
C ARG A 124 5.27 -13.56 -0.66
N VAL A 125 3.95 -13.38 -0.67
CA VAL A 125 2.99 -14.46 -0.95
C VAL A 125 3.08 -14.95 -2.40
N GLN A 126 3.20 -14.05 -3.38
CA GLN A 126 3.32 -14.43 -4.79
C GLN A 126 4.58 -15.27 -5.03
N LYS A 127 5.71 -14.88 -4.45
CA LYS A 127 6.97 -15.66 -4.54
C LYS A 127 6.81 -17.06 -3.96
N SER A 128 6.20 -17.19 -2.78
CA SER A 128 6.04 -18.51 -2.15
C SER A 128 5.06 -19.45 -2.87
N VAL A 129 4.16 -18.91 -3.70
CA VAL A 129 3.24 -19.68 -4.54
C VAL A 129 3.85 -20.03 -5.90
N GLY A 130 4.65 -19.13 -6.49
CA GLY A 130 5.31 -19.32 -7.79
C GLY A 130 6.55 -20.21 -7.77
N ASP A 131 7.19 -20.39 -6.61
CA ASP A 131 8.37 -21.25 -6.43
C ASP A 131 8.03 -22.77 -6.32
N LYS A 132 6.89 -23.21 -6.86
CA LYS A 132 6.45 -24.61 -6.82
C LYS A 132 6.21 -25.20 -8.20
#